data_AF-A0A3C0L3G1-F1
#
_entry.id   AF-A0A3C0L3G1-F1
#
_cell.length_a   1.000
_cell.length_b   1.000
_cell.length_c   1.000
_cell.angle_alpha   90.00
_cell.angle_beta   90.00
_cell.angle_gamma   90.00
#
_symmetry.space_group_name_H-M   'P 1'
#
loop_
_entity.id
_entity.type
_entity.pdbx_description
1 polymer ?
#
loop_
_entity_poly.entity_id
_entity_poly.type
_entity_poly.pdbx_seq_one_letter_code
_entity_poly.pdbx_strand_id
1 'polypeptide(L)' 'MLLDLRADSGVSLLFVSHDLAVVETLCDSVLVLEGGEVREAGLCAEVFKNPQHAYTQALLASVL' A
#
# COMPACT_ATOMS: atom_id res chain seq x y z
N MET A 1 3.93 -4.29 20.57
CA MET A 1 3.10 -4.57 19.37
C MET A 1 4.01 -4.47 18.14
N LEU A 2 3.72 -5.11 16.99
CA LEU A 2 4.65 -5.18 15.83
C LEU A 2 5.20 -3.82 15.34
N LEU A 3 4.47 -2.74 15.59
CA LEU A 3 4.87 -1.36 15.29
C LEU A 3 6.05 -0.86 16.16
N ASP A 4 6.17 -1.33 17.41
CA ASP A 4 7.24 -0.92 18.33
C ASP A 4 8.62 -1.44 17.88
N LEU A 5 8.65 -2.57 17.15
CA LEU A 5 9.90 -3.14 16.60
C LEU A 5 10.49 -2.27 15.49
N ARG A 6 9.64 -1.49 14.79
CA ARG A 6 10.05 -0.65 13.65
C ARG A 6 10.79 0.62 14.09
N ALA A 7 10.50 1.13 15.29
CA ALA A 7 11.06 2.39 15.77
C ALA A 7 12.53 2.26 16.21
N ASP A 8 12.93 1.10 16.72
CA ASP A 8 14.25 0.90 17.36
C ASP A 8 15.19 -0.05 16.61
N SER A 9 14.69 -0.79 15.63
CA SER A 9 15.46 -1.76 14.86
C SER A 9 15.32 -1.42 13.39
N GLY A 10 16.42 -1.18 12.67
CA GLY A 10 16.44 -0.83 11.24
C GLY A 10 15.93 -1.94 10.30
N VAL A 11 14.73 -2.45 10.56
CA VAL A 11 14.09 -3.57 9.88
C VAL A 11 13.06 -3.02 8.90
N SER A 12 13.11 -3.51 7.67
CA SER A 12 12.06 -3.25 6.69
C SER A 12 10.93 -4.26 6.89
N LEU A 13 9.70 -3.75 6.97
CA LEU A 13 8.49 -4.58 7.08
C LEU A 13 7.80 -4.61 5.71
N LEU A 14 7.58 -5.81 5.17
CA LEU A 14 6.73 -6.02 4.00
C LEU A 14 5.37 -6.50 4.47
N PHE A 15 4.33 -5.73 4.17
CA PHE A 15 2.95 -6.07 4.49
C PHE A 15 2.20 -6.40 3.20
N VAL A 16 1.46 -7.52 3.19
CA VAL A 16 0.66 -7.96 2.05
C VAL A 16 -0.79 -8.06 2.51
N SER A 17 -1.66 -7.22 1.96
CA SER A 17 -3.08 -7.16 2.29
C SER A 17 -3.90 -6.76 1.07
N HIS A 18 -5.19 -7.11 1.12
CA HIS A 18 -6.21 -6.60 0.19
C HIS A 18 -6.99 -5.43 0.78
N ASP A 19 -6.86 -5.18 2.09
CA ASP A 19 -7.48 -4.06 2.77
C ASP A 19 -6.61 -2.81 2.63
N LEU A 20 -7.06 -1.90 1.77
CA LEU A 20 -6.38 -0.65 1.45
C LEU A 20 -6.36 0.33 2.63
N ALA A 21 -7.37 0.35 3.50
CA ALA A 21 -7.43 1.25 4.66
C ALA A 21 -6.34 0.91 5.70
N VAL A 22 -6.07 -0.39 5.87
CA VAL A 22 -4.98 -0.87 6.71
C VAL A 22 -3.61 -0.52 6.11
N VAL A 23 -3.45 -0.66 4.78
CA VAL A 23 -2.20 -0.33 4.07
C VAL A 23 -1.90 1.17 4.17
N GLU A 24 -2.90 2.03 3.99
CA GLU A 24 -2.74 3.49 4.09
C GLU A 24 -2.22 3.92 5.47
N THR A 25 -2.67 3.26 6.53
CA THR A 25 -2.32 3.63 7.91
C THR A 25 -0.96 3.08 8.34
N LEU A 26 -0.56 1.91 7.82
CA LEU A 26 0.62 1.17 8.30
C LEU A 26 1.86 1.29 7.41
N CYS A 27 1.70 1.58 6.12
CA CYS A 27 2.78 1.53 5.14
C CYS A 27 3.15 2.92 4.61
N ASP A 28 4.45 3.17 4.43
CA ASP A 28 4.94 4.42 3.83
C ASP A 28 4.86 4.37 2.29
N SER A 29 5.05 3.18 1.72
CA SER A 29 5.03 2.90 0.29
C SER A 29 4.16 1.68 0.00
N VAL A 30 3.50 1.70 -1.16
CA VAL A 30 2.63 0.63 -1.62
C VAL A 30 3.04 0.16 -3.00
N LEU A 31 2.79 -1.11 -3.26
CA LEU A 31 2.94 -1.75 -4.56
C LEU A 31 1.67 -2.54 -4.86
N VAL A 32 1.02 -2.21 -5.97
CA VAL A 32 -0.22 -2.83 -6.45
C VAL A 32 0.12 -3.90 -7.48
N LEU A 33 -0.30 -5.13 -7.18
CA LEU A 33 -0.10 -6.29 -8.05
C LEU A 33 -1.43 -6.73 -8.66
N GLU A 34 -1.39 -7.08 -9.95
CA GLU A 34 -2.50 -7.73 -10.64
C GLU A 34 -1.92 -8.79 -11.58
N GLY A 35 -2.40 -10.03 -11.49
CA GLY A 35 -2.00 -11.09 -12.41
C GLY A 35 -0.49 -11.43 -12.39
N GLY A 36 0.21 -11.10 -11.30
CA GLY A 36 1.66 -11.30 -11.18
C GLY A 36 2.50 -10.14 -11.73
N GLU A 37 1.88 -9.05 -12.20
CA GLU A 37 2.56 -7.86 -12.68
C GLU A 37 2.35 -6.67 -11.74
N VAL A 38 3.38 -5.85 -11.58
CA VAL A 38 3.29 -4.58 -10.84
C VAL A 38 2.52 -3.59 -11.71
N ARG A 39 1.32 -3.21 -11.27
CA ARG A 39 0.49 -2.22 -11.95
C ARG A 39 0.80 -0.80 -11.52
N GLU A 40 1.15 -0.61 -10.25
CA GLU A 40 1.48 0.70 -9.72
C GLU A 40 2.35 0.56 -8.47
N ALA A 41 3.25 1.52 -8.25
CA ALA A 41 4.08 1.58 -7.06
C ALA A 41 4.43 3.03 -6.73
N GLY A 42 4.48 3.36 -5.44
CA GLY A 42 4.79 4.71 -4.98
C GLY A 42 4.56 4.92 -3.49
N LEU A 43 4.67 6.16 -3.04
CA LEU A 43 4.26 6.54 -1.69
C LEU A 43 2.77 6.27 -1.52
N CYS A 44 2.36 5.67 -0.38
CA CYS A 44 0.95 5.40 -0.10
C CYS A 44 0.10 6.66 -0.31
N ALA A 45 0.54 7.81 0.22
CA ALA A 45 -0.19 9.07 0.09
C ALA A 45 -0.41 9.52 -1.37
N GLU A 46 0.52 9.23 -2.28
CA GLU A 46 0.39 9.58 -3.71
C GLU A 46 -0.53 8.60 -4.44
N VAL A 47 -0.32 7.29 -4.23
CA VAL A 47 -1.10 6.24 -4.89
C VAL A 47 -2.57 6.28 -4.46
N PHE A 48 -2.86 6.65 -3.21
CA PHE A 48 -4.23 6.75 -2.71
C PHE A 48 -4.93 8.06 -3.12
N LYS A 49 -4.22 9.19 -3.16
CA LYS A 49 -4.81 10.50 -3.52
C LYS A 49 -4.89 10.73 -5.02
N ASN A 50 -3.92 10.23 -5.78
CA ASN A 50 -3.79 10.44 -7.21
C ASN A 50 -3.35 9.15 -7.94
N PRO A 51 -4.14 8.08 -7.86
CA PRO A 51 -3.85 6.81 -8.54
C PRO A 51 -3.76 7.01 -10.05
N GLN A 52 -2.64 6.59 -10.64
CA GLN A 52 -2.39 6.71 -12.08
C GLN A 52 -2.92 5.51 -12.87
N HIS A 53 -2.95 4.32 -12.27
CA HIS A 53 -3.37 3.11 -12.96
C HIS A 53 -4.88 2.86 -12.80
N ALA A 54 -5.56 2.55 -13.90
CA ALA A 54 -7.02 2.31 -13.91
C ALA A 54 -7.44 1.19 -12.94
N TYR A 55 -6.61 0.16 -12.78
CA TYR A 55 -6.83 -0.91 -11.81
C TYR A 55 -6.79 -0.41 -10.37
N THR A 56 -5.81 0.42 -10.00
CA THR A 56 -5.72 1.01 -8.67
C THR A 56 -6.90 1.93 -8.38
N GLN A 57 -7.34 2.70 -9.38
CA GLN A 57 -8.56 3.52 -9.29
C GLN A 57 -9.79 2.66 -8.99
N ALA A 58 -9.95 1.53 -9.71
CA ALA A 58 -11.07 0.61 -9.50
C ALA A 58 -11.02 -0.06 -8.11
N LEU A 59 -9.83 -0.43 -7.63
CA LEU A 59 -9.62 -0.96 -6.28
C LEU A 59 -10.01 0.05 -5.20
N LEU A 60 -9.52 1.28 -5.29
CA LEU A 60 -9.81 2.33 -4.33
C LEU A 60 -11.31 2.68 -4.32
N ALA A 61 -11.95 2.75 -5.49
CA ALA A 61 -13.39 2.97 -5.62
C ALA A 61 -14.26 1.81 -5.09
N SER A 62 -13.67 0.63 -4.84
CA SER A 62 -14.38 -0.51 -4.27
C SER A 62 -14.29 -0.56 -2.73
N VAL A 63 -13.43 0.26 -2.13
CA VAL A 63 -13.15 0.29 -0.69
C VAL A 63 -13.58 1.62 -0.03
N LEU A 64 -13.50 2.74 -0.76
CA LEU A 64 -13.98 4.08 -0.36
C LEU A 64 -15.44 4.30 -0.76
#